data_AF-A0A537ZLY0-F1
#
_entry.id   AF-A0A537ZLY0-F1
#
_cell.length_a   1.000
_cell.length_b   1.000
_cell.length_c   1.000
_cell.angle_alpha   90.00
_cell.angle_beta   90.00
_cell.angle_gamma   90.00
#
_symmetry.space_group_name_H-M   'P 1'
#
loop_
_entity.id
_entity.type
_entity.pdbx_description
1 polymer ?
#
loop_
_entity_poly.entity_id
_entity_poly.type
_entity_poly.pdbx_seq_one_letter_code
_entity_poly.pdbx_strand_id
1 'polypeptide(L)'
;MRRALRRSFSVVGIVALVVLWPAVASAHPLGNFTINLYSGIQLTPGQVRIDYVVDMAEIPTFQEMADIDANGDGQTSDAERAAWAGREALRLLPNVSLSIDGRP
;
A
#
# COMPACT_ATOMS: atom_id res chain seq x y z
N MET A 1 -48.71 -19.83 -16.59
CA MET A 1 -47.33 -19.97 -17.10
C MET A 1 -46.49 -18.70 -17.00
N ARG A 2 -46.87 -17.56 -17.62
CA ARG A 2 -46.06 -16.32 -17.61
C ARG A 2 -45.71 -15.76 -16.21
N ARG A 3 -46.59 -15.90 -15.22
CA ARG A 3 -46.33 -15.48 -13.83
C ARG A 3 -45.34 -16.39 -13.09
N ALA A 4 -45.35 -17.70 -13.38
CA ALA A 4 -44.40 -18.64 -12.80
C ALA A 4 -42.99 -18.42 -13.36
N LEU A 5 -42.88 -18.21 -14.68
CA LEU A 5 -41.62 -17.92 -15.35
C LEU A 5 -41.00 -16.61 -14.82
N ARG A 6 -41.80 -15.55 -14.65
CA ARG A 6 -41.36 -14.28 -14.05
C ARG A 6 -40.83 -14.45 -12.62
N ARG A 7 -41.49 -15.28 -11.80
CA ARG A 7 -41.04 -15.59 -10.43
C ARG A 7 -39.70 -16.34 -10.43
N SER A 8 -39.54 -17.33 -11.32
CA SER A 8 -38.27 -18.04 -11.48
C SER A 8 -37.12 -17.11 -11.88
N PHE A 9 -37.35 -16.20 -12.83
CA PHE A 9 -36.36 -15.20 -13.22
C PHE A 9 -35.99 -14.25 -12.07
N SER A 10 -36.96 -13.81 -11.26
CA SER A 10 -36.68 -12.98 -10.09
C SER A 10 -35.88 -13.71 -9.03
N VAL A 11 -36.17 -14.98 -8.77
CA VAL A 11 -35.42 -15.80 -7.80
C VAL A 11 -34.00 -16.01 -8.27
N VAL A 12 -33.80 -16.36 -9.54
CA VAL A 12 -32.46 -16.50 -10.13
C VAL A 12 -31.70 -15.18 -10.07
N GLY A 13 -32.35 -14.06 -10.38
CA GLY A 13 -31.74 -12.73 -10.28
C GLY A 13 -31.31 -12.36 -8.85
N ILE A 14 -32.13 -12.66 -7.84
CA ILE A 14 -31.77 -12.41 -6.43
C ILE A 14 -30.64 -13.33 -5.98
N VAL A 15 -30.68 -14.62 -6.33
CA VAL A 15 -29.60 -15.55 -6.01
C VAL A 15 -28.30 -15.13 -6.67
N ALA A 16 -28.33 -14.71 -7.94
CA ALA A 16 -27.17 -14.18 -8.64
C ALA A 16 -26.62 -12.93 -7.94
N LEU A 17 -27.49 -11.99 -7.52
CA LEU A 17 -27.08 -10.80 -6.78
C LEU A 17 -26.42 -11.14 -5.43
N VAL A 18 -26.90 -12.15 -4.72
CA VAL A 18 -26.31 -12.58 -3.44
C VAL A 18 -24.97 -13.29 -3.66
N VAL A 19 -24.88 -14.18 -4.65
CA VAL A 19 -23.64 -14.93 -4.95
C VAL A 19 -22.56 -14.02 -5.50
N LEU A 20 -22.94 -13.02 -6.29
CA LEU A 20 -22.02 -12.03 -6.86
C LEU A 20 -21.84 -10.81 -5.95
N TRP A 21 -22.43 -10.81 -4.74
CA TRP A 21 -22.23 -9.72 -3.80
C TRP A 21 -20.76 -9.72 -3.35
N PRO A 22 -20.03 -8.61 -3.54
CA PRO A 22 -18.63 -8.56 -3.11
C PRO A 22 -18.57 -8.77 -1.59
N ALA A 23 -17.79 -9.75 -1.16
CA ALA A 23 -17.48 -9.91 0.25
C ALA A 23 -16.73 -8.67 0.72
N VAL A 24 -17.12 -8.12 1.87
CA VAL A 24 -16.34 -7.06 2.52
C VAL A 24 -14.99 -7.66 2.89
N ALA A 25 -13.96 -7.30 2.16
CA ALA A 25 -12.59 -7.64 2.53
C ALA A 25 -12.23 -6.81 3.77
N SER A 26 -12.23 -7.44 4.95
CA SER A 26 -11.64 -6.85 6.14
C SER A 26 -10.12 -6.98 6.06
N ALA A 27 -9.51 -6.27 5.10
CA ALA A 27 -8.11 -5.92 5.24
C ALA A 27 -8.04 -4.97 6.44
N HIS A 28 -7.28 -5.33 7.49
CA HIS A 28 -7.11 -4.43 8.62
C HIS A 28 -6.53 -3.11 8.09
N PRO A 29 -7.27 -1.99 8.16
CA PRO A 29 -6.77 -0.74 7.62
C PRO A 29 -5.54 -0.34 8.42
N LEU A 30 -4.53 0.20 7.73
CA LEU A 30 -3.54 1.03 8.38
C LEU A 30 -4.33 2.13 9.12
N GLY A 31 -4.17 2.23 10.44
CA GLY A 31 -4.80 3.32 11.19
C GLY A 31 -4.43 4.66 10.56
N ASN A 32 -5.30 5.67 10.61
CA ASN A 32 -5.19 6.91 9.82
C ASN A 32 -3.82 7.62 9.88
N PHE A 33 -3.06 7.43 10.96
CA PHE A 33 -1.78 8.08 11.24
C PHE A 33 -0.60 7.10 11.33
N THR A 34 -0.80 5.83 11.00
CA THR A 34 0.24 4.82 11.15
C THR A 34 1.33 4.99 10.09
N ILE A 35 2.58 4.87 10.51
CA ILE A 35 3.71 4.58 9.64
C ILE A 35 4.25 3.22 10.05
N ASN A 36 4.19 2.25 9.14
CA ASN A 36 4.73 0.92 9.34
C ASN A 36 6.13 0.85 8.73
N LEU A 37 7.08 0.33 9.51
CA LEU A 37 8.48 0.20 9.12
C LEU A 37 8.85 -1.27 9.10
N TYR A 38 9.39 -1.73 7.98
CA TYR A 38 9.85 -3.09 7.81
C TYR A 38 11.34 -3.10 7.43
N SER A 39 12.09 -3.98 8.08
CA SER A 39 13.50 -4.26 7.77
C SER A 39 13.67 -5.74 7.53
N GLY A 40 13.58 -6.14 6.26
CA GLY A 40 13.82 -7.52 5.83
C GLY A 40 15.31 -7.78 5.69
N ILE A 41 15.84 -8.77 6.40
CA ILE A 41 17.27 -9.12 6.33
C ILE A 41 17.41 -10.44 5.60
N GLN A 42 18.15 -10.43 4.49
CA GLN A 42 18.47 -11.63 3.72
C GLN A 42 19.98 -11.88 3.80
N LEU A 43 20.35 -13.09 4.21
CA LEU A 43 21.74 -13.51 4.38
C LEU A 43 22.12 -14.46 3.25
N THR A 44 23.22 -14.16 2.56
CA THR A 44 23.85 -15.02 1.56
C THR A 44 25.37 -15.10 1.85
N PRO A 45 26.08 -16.14 1.38
CA PRO A 45 27.53 -16.20 1.57
C PRO A 45 28.23 -14.92 1.06
N GLY A 46 28.85 -14.17 1.97
CA GLY A 46 29.57 -12.93 1.65
C GLY A 46 28.71 -11.68 1.43
N GLN A 47 27.38 -11.74 1.58
CA GLN A 47 26.50 -10.58 1.42
C GLN A 47 25.32 -10.62 2.37
N VAL A 48 25.04 -9.47 3.01
CA VAL A 48 23.78 -9.18 3.68
C VAL A 48 23.01 -8.16 2.84
N ARG A 49 21.73 -8.43 2.59
CA ARG A 49 20.82 -7.49 1.95
C ARG A 49 19.76 -7.07 2.96
N ILE A 50 19.47 -5.78 2.97
CA ILE A 50 18.42 -5.20 3.80
C ILE A 50 17.38 -4.58 2.87
N ASP A 51 16.16 -5.07 2.93
CA ASP A 51 14.99 -4.45 2.31
C ASP A 51 14.31 -3.58 3.36
N TYR A 52 14.47 -2.25 3.23
CA TYR A 52 13.86 -1.28 4.13
C TYR A 52 12.61 -0.68 3.47
N VAL A 53 11.44 -0.93 4.05
CA VAL A 53 10.15 -0.46 3.52
C VAL A 53 9.49 0.46 4.53
N VAL A 54 9.07 1.63 4.05
CA VAL A 54 8.25 2.59 4.78
C VAL A 54 6.87 2.58 4.14
N ASP A 55 5.85 2.24 4.92
CA ASP A 55 4.46 2.21 4.49
C ASP A 55 3.67 3.23 5.32
N MET A 56 3.08 4.19 4.63
CA MET A 56 2.42 5.35 5.22
C MET A 56 0.92 5.25 5.01
N ALA A 57 0.16 5.45 6.10
CA ALA A 57 -1.29 5.54 6.03
C ALA A 57 -1.76 6.80 5.28
N GLU A 58 -3.08 6.99 5.23
CA GLU A 58 -3.73 8.08 4.50
C GLU A 58 -3.20 9.47 4.86
N ILE A 59 -3.17 9.83 6.15
CA ILE A 59 -2.80 11.20 6.55
C ILE A 59 -1.30 11.48 6.38
N PRO A 60 -0.37 10.60 6.79
CA PRO A 60 1.05 10.82 6.50
C PRO A 60 1.32 10.94 5.00
N THR A 61 0.69 10.11 4.16
CA THR A 61 0.81 10.24 2.70
C THR A 61 0.28 11.58 2.20
N PHE A 62 -0.87 12.04 2.73
CA PHE A 62 -1.43 13.33 2.39
C PHE A 62 -0.51 14.50 2.75
N GLN A 63 0.23 14.41 3.87
CA GLN A 63 1.19 15.43 4.28
C GLN A 63 2.38 15.56 3.31
N GLU A 64 2.79 14.45 2.70
CA GLU A 64 3.88 14.43 1.70
C GLU A 64 3.45 14.94 0.32
N MET A 65 2.15 15.01 0.02
CA MET A 65 1.66 15.38 -1.32
C MET A 65 2.21 16.71 -1.84
N ALA A 66 2.40 17.69 -0.96
CA ALA A 66 2.94 18.99 -1.35
C ALA A 66 4.44 18.95 -1.73
N ASP A 67 5.23 18.02 -1.18
CA ASP A 67 6.63 17.83 -1.59
C ASP A 67 6.74 16.91 -2.83
N ILE A 68 5.75 16.04 -3.01
CA ILE A 68 5.65 15.20 -4.21
C ILE A 68 5.26 16.04 -5.42
N ASP A 69 4.26 16.93 -5.31
CA ASP A 69 3.80 17.85 -6.36
C ASP A 69 4.84 18.95 -6.64
N ALA A 70 5.95 18.56 -7.27
CA ALA A 70 7.07 19.44 -7.54
C ALA A 70 6.75 20.51 -8.60
N ASN A 71 5.75 20.27 -9.45
CA ASN A 71 5.35 21.20 -10.50
C ASN A 71 4.24 22.17 -10.05
N GLY A 72 3.54 21.88 -8.94
CA GLY A 72 2.52 22.72 -8.33
C GLY A 72 1.16 22.71 -9.03
N ASP A 73 0.84 21.66 -9.79
CA ASP A 73 -0.41 21.54 -10.55
C ASP A 73 -1.57 20.91 -9.75
N GLY A 74 -1.31 20.52 -8.49
CA GLY A 74 -2.28 19.92 -7.58
C GLY A 74 -2.47 18.42 -7.79
N GLN A 75 -1.69 17.79 -8.67
CA GLN A 75 -1.66 16.35 -8.88
C GLN A 75 -0.25 15.81 -8.65
N THR A 76 -0.15 14.50 -8.42
CA THR A 76 1.15 13.83 -8.35
C THR A 76 1.26 12.89 -9.54
N SER A 77 2.19 13.15 -10.44
CA SER A 77 2.52 12.25 -11.54
C SER A 77 3.37 11.07 -11.06
N ASP A 78 3.41 10.00 -11.85
CA ASP A 78 4.27 8.84 -11.56
C ASP A 78 5.75 9.23 -11.47
N ALA A 79 6.18 10.18 -12.32
CA ALA A 79 7.55 10.68 -12.36
C ALA A 79 7.89 11.46 -11.09
N GLU A 80 6.98 12.30 -10.61
CA GLU A 80 7.12 13.04 -9.35
C GLU A 80 7.19 12.11 -8.15
N ARG A 81 6.29 11.13 -8.06
CA ARG A 81 6.31 10.13 -6.99
C ARG A 81 7.61 9.32 -6.99
N ALA A 82 8.10 8.91 -8.16
CA ALA A 82 9.37 8.19 -8.27
C ALA A 82 10.57 9.06 -7.87
N ALA A 83 10.59 10.33 -8.27
CA ALA A 83 11.64 11.26 -7.91
C ALA A 83 11.64 11.54 -6.40
N TRP A 84 10.47 11.78 -5.81
CA TRP A 84 10.30 11.94 -4.36
C TRP A 84 10.77 10.70 -3.61
N ALA A 85 10.33 9.50 -4.01
CA ALA A 85 10.73 8.25 -3.37
C ALA A 85 12.26 8.02 -3.41
N GLY A 86 12.92 8.38 -4.52
CA GLY A 86 14.37 8.32 -4.64
C GLY A 86 15.09 9.28 -3.69
N ARG A 87 14.61 10.53 -3.57
CA ARG A 87 15.16 11.50 -2.60
C ARG A 87 14.95 11.03 -1.16
N GLU A 88 13.77 10.53 -0.86
CA GLU A 88 13.39 10.08 0.47
C GLU A 88 14.20 8.85 0.90
N ALA A 89 14.41 7.89 0.01
CA ALA A 89 15.28 6.75 0.26
C ALA A 89 16.72 7.19 0.61
N LEU A 90 17.27 8.17 -0.13
CA LEU A 90 18.59 8.72 0.15
C LEU A 90 18.63 9.51 1.48
N ARG A 91 17.53 10.15 1.87
CA ARG A 91 17.38 10.84 3.16
C ARG A 91 17.37 9.86 4.33
N LEU A 92 16.74 8.70 4.16
CA LEU A 92 16.62 7.68 5.19
C LEU A 92 17.87 6.81 5.33
N LEU A 93 18.60 6.57 4.24
CA LEU A 93 19.74 5.65 4.18
C LEU A 93 20.79 5.84 5.30
N PRO A 94 21.20 7.07 5.69
CA PRO A 94 22.17 7.26 6.77
C PRO A 94 21.70 6.77 8.15
N ASN A 95 20.39 6.59 8.32
CA ASN A 95 19.78 6.12 9.57
C ASN A 95 19.55 4.60 9.59
N VAL A 96 19.89 3.90 8.50
CA VAL A 96 19.81 2.43 8.43
C VAL A 96 21.19 1.87 8.72
N SER A 97 21.34 1.21 9.88
CA SER A 97 22.59 0.56 10.29
C SER A 97 22.38 -0.93 10.53
N LEU A 98 23.38 -1.72 10.16
CA LEU A 98 23.52 -3.12 10.55
C LEU A 98 24.68 -3.22 11.53
N SER A 99 24.56 -4.09 12.54
CA SER A 99 25.69 -4.46 13.39
C SER A 99 25.66 -5.96 13.69
N ILE A 100 26.83 -6.58 13.74
CA ILE A 100 27.06 -7.97 14.12
C ILE A 100 27.89 -7.97 15.40
N ASP A 101 27.35 -8.54 16.48
CA ASP A 101 28.00 -8.57 17.80
C ASP A 101 28.49 -7.19 18.29
N GLY A 102 27.71 -6.14 18.00
CA GLY A 102 28.01 -4.75 18.37
C GLY A 102 29.06 -4.07 17.48
N ARG A 103 29.47 -4.69 16.37
CA ARG A 103 30.35 -4.11 15.36
C ARG A 103 29.54 -3.75 14.11
N PRO A 104 29.68 -2.54 13.56
CA PRO A 104 29.04 -2.17 12.30
C PRO A 104 29.52 -3.05 11.13
#